data_AF-A0AAU9M0Z7-F1
#
_entry.id   AF-A0AAU9M0Z7-F1
#
_cell.length_a   1.000
_cell.length_b   1.000
_cell.length_c   1.000
_cell.angle_alpha   90.00
_cell.angle_beta   90.00
_cell.angle_gamma   90.00
#
_symmetry.space_group_name_H-M   'P 1'
#
loop_
_entity.id
_entity.type
_entity.pdbx_description
1 polymer ?
#
loop_
_entity_poly.entity_id
_entity_poly.type
_entity_poly.pdbx_seq_one_letter_code
_entity_poly.pdbx_strand_id
1 'polypeptide(L)'
;MQQEAMMYFSKLDDSPMFRQQIQCLEEIAETLRERGSKFYKGCRKYTEGLTEANERDAAFASSLESFGGGPDPISMAFGGPDMIKFAVVLREIGTYKESLRSKIEHTLSDRLIRFTNMELQDIKEARKRFDKADAVYSQIRDKFLSLRKSTRTEIAVAMEERDVPGTL
;
A
#
# COMPACT_ATOMS: atom_id res chain seq x y z
N MET A 1 18.17 -7.00 -17.55
CA MET A 1 17.10 -6.15 -16.97
C MET A 1 17.16 -4.67 -17.38
N GLN A 2 18.07 -3.81 -16.90
CA GLN A 2 18.03 -2.37 -17.28
C GLN A 2 18.24 -2.10 -18.79
N GLN A 3 19.14 -2.82 -19.44
CA GLN A 3 19.37 -2.70 -20.90
C GLN A 3 18.20 -3.24 -21.74
N GLU A 4 17.52 -4.31 -21.29
CA GLU A 4 16.33 -4.85 -21.98
C GLU A 4 15.13 -3.90 -21.87
N ALA A 5 14.93 -3.26 -20.71
CA ALA A 5 13.91 -2.24 -20.56
C ALA A 5 14.16 -1.06 -21.51
N MET A 6 15.42 -0.62 -21.64
CA MET A 6 15.81 0.44 -22.58
C MET A 6 15.53 0.09 -24.04
N MET A 7 15.72 -1.17 -24.46
CA MET A 7 15.36 -1.62 -25.80
C MET A 7 13.85 -1.62 -26.05
N TYR A 8 13.04 -1.97 -25.05
CA TYR A 8 11.57 -1.88 -25.16
C TYR A 8 11.08 -0.43 -25.30
N PHE A 9 11.69 0.52 -24.59
CA PHE A 9 11.27 1.92 -24.63
C PHE A 9 11.74 2.69 -25.87
N SER A 10 12.76 2.21 -26.58
CA SER A 10 13.29 2.87 -27.78
C SER A 10 12.30 2.96 -28.96
N LYS A 11 11.21 2.18 -28.92
CA LYS A 11 10.11 2.19 -29.89
C LYS A 11 8.74 2.53 -29.26
N LEU A 12 8.72 3.06 -28.04
CA LEU A 12 7.47 3.38 -27.36
C LEU A 12 6.75 4.51 -28.09
N ASP A 13 5.58 4.22 -28.65
CA ASP A 13 4.71 5.22 -29.24
C ASP A 13 3.78 5.80 -28.16
N ASP A 14 3.84 7.12 -27.98
CA ASP A 14 3.02 7.86 -27.03
C ASP A 14 1.61 8.12 -27.61
N SER A 15 0.94 7.02 -27.96
CA SER A 15 -0.39 7.04 -28.54
C SER A 15 -1.47 7.36 -27.50
N PRO A 16 -2.64 7.90 -27.93
CA PRO A 16 -3.78 8.08 -27.04
C PRO A 16 -4.18 6.80 -26.29
N MET A 17 -4.05 5.64 -26.94
CA MET A 17 -4.34 4.34 -26.34
C MET A 17 -3.33 3.97 -25.24
N PHE A 18 -2.04 4.25 -25.44
CA PHE A 18 -1.02 4.05 -24.40
C PHE A 18 -1.28 4.94 -23.18
N ARG A 19 -1.62 6.22 -23.41
CA ARG A 19 -1.99 7.13 -22.30
C ARG A 19 -3.24 6.66 -21.55
N GLN A 20 -4.23 6.14 -22.25
CA GLN A 20 -5.43 5.57 -21.62
C GLN A 20 -5.11 4.33 -20.78
N GLN A 21 -4.19 3.48 -21.23
CA GLN A 21 -3.72 2.32 -20.45
C GLN A 21 -3.02 2.76 -19.16
N ILE A 22 -2.16 3.78 -19.22
CA ILE A 22 -1.51 4.34 -18.03
C ILE A 22 -2.57 4.84 -17.04
N GLN A 23 -3.54 5.64 -17.51
CA GLN A 23 -4.61 6.16 -16.65
C GLN A 23 -5.43 5.03 -16.00
N CYS A 24 -5.76 3.98 -16.76
CA CYS A 24 -6.46 2.82 -16.22
C CYS A 24 -5.67 2.14 -15.09
N LEU A 25 -4.36 1.96 -15.26
CA LEU A 25 -3.50 1.38 -14.22
C LEU A 25 -3.45 2.26 -12.96
N GLU A 26 -3.52 3.58 -13.09
CA GLU A 26 -3.57 4.52 -11.97
C GLU A 26 -4.87 4.42 -11.18
N GLU A 27 -6.00 4.35 -11.87
CA GLU A 27 -7.31 4.18 -11.25
C GLU A 27 -7.39 2.85 -10.50
N ILE A 28 -6.81 1.78 -11.05
CA ILE A 28 -6.68 0.48 -10.39
C ILE A 28 -5.81 0.60 -9.12
N ALA A 29 -4.67 1.30 -9.20
CA ALA A 29 -3.77 1.48 -8.07
C ALA A 29 -4.43 2.29 -6.93
N GLU A 30 -5.18 3.34 -7.25
CA GLU A 30 -5.95 4.12 -6.26
C GLU A 30 -7.05 3.28 -5.62
N THR A 31 -7.83 2.55 -6.43
CA THR A 31 -8.88 1.65 -5.95
C THR A 31 -8.30 0.60 -5.01
N LEU A 32 -7.14 0.04 -5.35
CA LEU A 32 -6.46 -0.95 -4.52
C LEU A 32 -5.97 -0.35 -3.21
N ARG A 33 -5.49 0.90 -3.22
CA ARG A 33 -5.10 1.64 -2.01
C ARG A 33 -6.28 1.83 -1.07
N GLU A 34 -7.40 2.30 -1.59
CA GLU A 34 -8.60 2.55 -0.79
C GLU A 34 -9.13 1.25 -0.17
N ARG A 35 -9.26 0.20 -0.99
CA ARG A 35 -9.72 -1.13 -0.53
C ARG A 35 -8.76 -1.72 0.51
N GLY A 36 -7.45 -1.64 0.26
CA GLY A 36 -6.41 -2.11 1.17
C GLY A 36 -6.46 -1.41 2.52
N SER A 37 -6.55 -0.08 2.52
CA SER A 37 -6.66 0.74 3.74
C SER A 37 -7.93 0.44 4.54
N LYS A 38 -9.07 0.33 3.86
CA LYS A 38 -10.35 -0.02 4.51
C LYS A 38 -10.29 -1.41 5.13
N PHE A 39 -9.71 -2.37 4.44
CA PHE A 39 -9.58 -3.74 4.94
C PHE A 39 -8.60 -3.84 6.11
N TYR A 40 -7.47 -3.14 6.06
CA TYR A 40 -6.52 -3.02 7.17
C TYR A 40 -7.18 -2.47 8.45
N LYS A 41 -7.97 -1.39 8.32
CA LYS A 41 -8.75 -0.86 9.46
C LYS A 41 -9.73 -1.89 10.03
N GLY A 42 -10.35 -2.69 9.16
CA GLY A 42 -11.21 -3.80 9.56
C GLY A 42 -10.46 -4.87 10.35
N CYS A 43 -9.29 -5.29 9.88
CA CYS A 43 -8.42 -6.26 10.56
C CYS A 43 -8.06 -5.77 11.96
N ARG A 44 -7.65 -4.50 12.09
CA ARG A 44 -7.29 -3.89 13.38
C ARG A 44 -8.47 -3.88 14.36
N LYS A 45 -9.65 -3.44 13.92
CA LYS A 45 -10.86 -3.45 14.78
C LYS A 45 -11.22 -4.86 15.24
N TYR A 46 -11.06 -5.83 14.36
CA TYR A 46 -11.33 -7.23 14.70
C TYR A 46 -10.34 -7.76 15.75
N THR A 47 -9.03 -7.50 15.59
CA THR A 47 -8.02 -7.97 16.54
C THR A 47 -8.11 -7.28 17.91
N GLU A 48 -8.46 -5.99 17.93
CA GLU A 48 -8.79 -5.25 19.17
C GLU A 48 -10.00 -5.89 19.88
N GLY A 49 -11.13 -6.09 19.17
CA GLY A 49 -12.31 -6.72 19.76
C GLY A 49 -12.10 -8.18 20.18
N LEU A 50 -11.27 -8.93 19.46
CA LEU A 50 -10.89 -10.29 19.81
C LEU A 50 -10.07 -10.32 21.11
N THR A 51 -9.18 -9.34 21.31
CA THR A 51 -8.39 -9.20 22.53
C THR A 51 -9.29 -8.91 23.73
N GLU A 52 -10.19 -7.93 23.62
CA GLU A 52 -11.14 -7.62 24.70
C GLU A 52 -12.04 -8.81 25.05
N ALA A 53 -12.54 -9.55 24.05
CA ALA A 53 -13.35 -10.73 24.29
C ALA A 53 -12.54 -11.83 25.00
N ASN A 54 -11.28 -12.02 24.62
CA ASN A 54 -10.40 -13.00 25.26
C ASN A 54 -10.08 -12.64 26.72
N GLU A 55 -9.89 -11.36 27.02
CA GLU A 55 -9.72 -10.88 28.39
C GLU A 55 -10.96 -11.16 29.25
N ARG A 56 -12.17 -10.96 28.70
CA ARG A 56 -13.43 -11.27 29.39
C ARG A 56 -13.57 -12.77 29.65
N ASP A 57 -13.25 -13.61 28.67
CA ASP A 57 -13.28 -15.07 28.84
C ASP A 57 -12.27 -15.52 29.92
N ALA A 58 -11.07 -14.94 29.94
CA ALA A 58 -10.05 -15.24 30.95
C ALA A 58 -10.48 -14.81 32.36
N ALA A 59 -11.14 -13.65 32.49
CA ALA A 59 -11.68 -13.17 33.76
C ALA A 59 -12.81 -14.10 34.28
N PHE A 60 -13.68 -14.56 33.37
CA PHE A 60 -14.74 -15.50 33.72
C PHE A 60 -14.18 -16.87 34.12
N ALA A 61 -13.19 -17.41 33.38
CA ALA A 61 -12.48 -18.64 33.75
C ALA A 61 -11.84 -18.53 35.14
N SER A 62 -11.24 -17.39 35.47
CA SER A 62 -10.65 -17.15 36.79
C SER A 62 -11.71 -17.09 37.90
N SER A 63 -12.91 -16.58 37.61
CA SER A 63 -14.03 -16.60 38.55
C SER A 63 -14.53 -18.03 38.81
N LEU A 64 -14.61 -18.85 37.77
CA LEU A 64 -14.98 -20.27 37.87
C LEU A 64 -13.96 -21.05 38.70
N GLU A 65 -12.67 -20.80 38.52
CA GLU A 65 -11.61 -21.43 39.33
C GLU A 65 -11.64 -20.99 40.79
N SER A 66 -11.87 -19.69 41.03
CA SER A 66 -11.95 -19.13 42.38
C SER A 66 -13.09 -19.74 43.21
N PHE A 67 -14.26 -19.95 42.58
CA PHE A 67 -15.42 -20.55 43.24
C PHE A 67 -15.37 -22.09 43.24
N GLY A 68 -15.07 -22.70 42.09
CA GLY A 68 -15.16 -24.13 41.84
C GLY A 68 -13.90 -24.95 42.20
N GLY A 69 -12.78 -24.29 42.51
CA GLY A 69 -11.49 -24.94 42.77
C GLY A 69 -11.20 -25.25 44.24
N GLY A 70 -12.08 -24.83 45.15
CA GLY A 70 -11.96 -25.11 46.58
C GLY A 70 -12.32 -26.57 46.93
N PRO A 71 -11.66 -27.18 47.93
CA PRO A 71 -12.04 -28.52 48.41
C PRO A 71 -13.26 -28.49 49.34
N ASP A 72 -13.89 -27.32 49.54
CA ASP A 72 -14.97 -27.17 50.50
C ASP A 72 -16.29 -27.82 50.01
N PRO A 73 -17.15 -28.30 50.94
CA PRO A 73 -18.40 -28.96 50.58
C PRO A 73 -19.38 -28.09 49.78
N ILE A 74 -19.29 -26.76 49.89
CA ILE A 74 -20.18 -25.83 49.17
C ILE A 74 -19.78 -25.85 47.69
N SER A 75 -18.50 -25.65 47.38
CA SER A 75 -17.98 -25.72 46.00
C SER A 75 -18.35 -27.04 45.31
N MET A 76 -18.18 -28.16 46.00
CA MET A 76 -18.53 -29.49 45.48
C MET A 76 -20.04 -29.64 45.22
N ALA A 77 -20.89 -29.17 46.14
CA ALA A 77 -22.35 -29.26 46.00
C ALA A 77 -22.90 -28.41 44.83
N PHE A 78 -22.21 -27.32 44.50
CA PHE A 78 -22.58 -26.44 43.38
C PHE A 78 -21.91 -26.82 42.05
N GLY A 79 -21.22 -27.96 41.97
CA GLY A 79 -20.64 -28.47 40.73
C GLY A 79 -19.24 -27.94 40.39
N GLY A 80 -18.42 -27.64 41.41
CA GLY A 80 -17.03 -27.19 41.26
C GLY A 80 -16.21 -27.97 40.21
N PRO A 81 -16.23 -29.32 40.18
CA PRO A 81 -15.53 -30.09 39.16
C PRO A 81 -15.92 -29.76 37.72
N ASP A 82 -17.18 -29.41 37.45
CA ASP A 82 -17.62 -29.02 36.11
C ASP A 82 -17.26 -27.57 35.79
N MET A 83 -17.28 -26.67 36.78
CA MET A 83 -16.79 -25.29 36.64
C MET A 83 -15.31 -25.26 36.24
N ILE A 84 -14.49 -26.13 36.83
CA ILE A 84 -13.08 -26.27 36.45
C ILE A 84 -12.92 -26.75 35.00
N LYS A 85 -13.75 -27.69 34.53
CA LYS A 85 -13.74 -28.10 33.11
C LYS A 85 -14.06 -26.92 32.19
N PHE A 86 -15.06 -26.10 32.54
CA PHE A 86 -15.38 -24.89 31.76
C PHE A 86 -14.22 -23.89 31.72
N ALA A 87 -13.55 -23.67 32.86
CA ALA A 87 -12.37 -22.79 32.91
C ALA A 87 -11.24 -23.29 32.00
N VAL A 88 -10.95 -24.59 32.00
CA VAL A 88 -9.96 -25.21 31.11
C VAL A 88 -10.32 -24.98 29.64
N VAL A 89 -11.57 -25.25 29.24
CA VAL A 89 -12.03 -25.05 27.86
C VAL A 89 -11.95 -23.58 27.45
N LEU A 90 -12.34 -22.64 28.32
CA LEU A 90 -12.24 -21.20 28.05
C LEU A 90 -10.78 -20.77 27.82
N ARG A 91 -9.85 -21.29 28.64
CA ARG A 91 -8.41 -21.03 28.46
C ARG A 91 -7.90 -21.62 27.15
N GLU A 92 -8.32 -22.82 26.78
CA GLU A 92 -7.95 -23.45 25.51
C GLU A 92 -8.46 -22.61 24.31
N ILE A 93 -9.74 -22.21 24.33
CA ILE A 93 -10.31 -21.30 23.33
C ILE A 93 -9.49 -20.01 23.23
N GLY A 94 -9.05 -19.46 24.36
CA GLY A 94 -8.20 -18.27 24.40
C GLY A 94 -6.87 -18.44 23.67
N THR A 95 -6.25 -19.62 23.74
CA THR A 95 -5.01 -19.91 22.98
C THR A 95 -5.25 -19.91 21.46
N TYR A 96 -6.37 -20.45 20.99
CA TYR A 96 -6.71 -20.44 19.57
C TYR A 96 -7.05 -19.02 19.08
N LYS A 97 -7.76 -18.23 19.90
CA LYS A 97 -8.04 -16.81 19.61
C LYS A 97 -6.76 -15.99 19.49
N GLU A 98 -5.81 -16.21 20.41
CA GLU A 98 -4.49 -15.55 20.38
C GLU A 98 -3.70 -15.91 19.11
N SER A 99 -3.67 -17.20 18.76
CA SER A 99 -3.02 -17.66 17.52
C SER A 99 -3.65 -17.02 16.27
N LEU A 100 -4.99 -16.95 16.21
CA LEU A 100 -5.71 -16.28 15.14
C LEU A 100 -5.36 -14.79 15.06
N ARG A 101 -5.35 -14.09 16.20
CA ARG A 101 -4.95 -12.67 16.28
C ARG A 101 -3.56 -12.46 15.68
N SER A 102 -2.58 -13.22 16.14
CA SER A 102 -1.20 -13.16 15.66
C SER A 102 -1.09 -13.42 14.15
N LYS A 103 -1.85 -14.39 13.62
CA LYS A 103 -1.87 -14.65 12.17
C LYS A 103 -2.48 -13.51 11.36
N ILE A 104 -3.54 -12.89 11.84
CA ILE A 104 -4.13 -11.72 11.19
C ILE A 104 -3.13 -10.56 11.19
N GLU A 105 -2.49 -10.28 12.33
CA GLU A 105 -1.51 -9.19 12.42
C GLU A 105 -0.32 -9.41 11.48
N HIS A 106 0.38 -10.53 11.60
CA HIS A 106 1.65 -10.74 10.87
C HIS A 106 1.49 -11.17 9.42
N THR A 107 0.44 -11.94 9.11
CA THR A 107 0.28 -12.50 7.75
C THR A 107 -0.54 -11.57 6.87
N LEU A 108 -1.50 -10.86 7.46
CA LEU A 108 -2.45 -10.05 6.70
C LEU A 108 -2.18 -8.56 6.88
N SER A 109 -2.25 -8.05 8.11
CA SER A 109 -2.14 -6.61 8.39
C SER A 109 -0.78 -6.04 7.99
N ASP A 110 0.32 -6.70 8.38
CA ASP A 110 1.68 -6.25 8.03
C ASP A 110 1.93 -6.24 6.52
N ARG A 111 1.35 -7.20 5.78
CA ARG A 111 1.48 -7.23 4.32
C ARG A 111 0.65 -6.12 3.67
N LEU A 112 -0.60 -5.94 4.12
CA LEU A 112 -1.50 -4.90 3.62
C LEU A 112 -0.92 -3.50 3.82
N ILE A 113 -0.36 -3.22 4.99
CA ILE A 113 0.17 -1.89 5.28
C ILE A 113 1.46 -1.61 4.49
N ARG A 114 2.35 -2.60 4.34
CA ARG A 114 3.54 -2.47 3.49
C ARG A 114 3.16 -2.20 2.04
N PHE A 115 2.25 -3.01 1.49
CA PHE A 115 1.75 -2.85 0.13
C PHE A 115 1.13 -1.45 -0.09
N THR A 116 0.25 -1.03 0.82
CA THR A 116 -0.49 0.24 0.70
C THR A 116 0.39 1.46 0.89
N ASN A 117 1.37 1.41 1.81
CA ASN A 117 2.18 2.57 2.19
C ASN A 117 3.53 2.67 1.49
N MET A 118 4.08 1.58 0.96
CA MET A 118 5.36 1.59 0.25
C MET A 118 5.13 1.45 -1.25
N GLU A 119 4.64 0.30 -1.68
CA GLU A 119 4.54 -0.03 -3.12
C GLU A 119 3.60 0.92 -3.86
N LEU A 120 2.42 1.22 -3.30
CA LEU A 120 1.49 2.16 -3.93
C LEU A 120 1.92 3.64 -3.82
N GLN A 121 2.86 3.98 -2.93
CA GLN A 121 3.44 5.33 -2.89
C GLN A 121 4.49 5.51 -3.98
N ASP A 122 5.31 4.50 -4.24
CA ASP A 122 6.31 4.54 -5.30
C ASP A 122 5.67 4.77 -6.68
N ILE A 123 4.51 4.15 -6.93
CA ILE A 123 3.70 4.40 -8.15
C ILE A 123 3.29 5.87 -8.24
N LYS A 124 2.83 6.45 -7.14
CA LYS A 124 2.40 7.86 -7.10
C LYS A 124 3.57 8.81 -7.35
N GLU A 125 4.74 8.51 -6.80
CA GLU A 125 5.94 9.31 -7.07
C GLU A 125 6.44 9.15 -8.51
N ALA A 126 6.43 7.92 -9.05
CA ALA A 126 6.77 7.65 -10.44
C ALA A 126 5.86 8.43 -11.38
N ARG A 127 4.56 8.47 -11.10
CA ARG A 127 3.60 9.29 -11.86
C ARG A 127 3.93 10.77 -11.78
N LYS A 128 4.22 11.30 -10.58
CA LYS A 128 4.65 12.70 -10.43
C LYS A 128 5.91 13.02 -11.24
N ARG A 129 6.85 12.08 -11.37
CA ARG A 129 8.04 12.24 -12.23
C ARG A 129 7.66 12.21 -13.72
N PHE A 130 6.77 11.30 -14.12
CA PHE A 130 6.24 11.22 -15.48
C PHE A 130 5.55 12.51 -15.91
N ASP A 131 4.63 13.06 -15.11
CA ASP A 131 3.90 14.30 -15.45
C ASP A 131 4.85 15.49 -15.66
N LYS A 132 5.91 15.58 -14.86
CA LYS A 132 6.95 16.61 -15.03
C LYS A 132 7.69 16.44 -16.36
N ALA A 133 8.09 15.21 -16.69
CA ALA A 133 8.77 14.92 -17.94
C ALA A 133 7.87 15.19 -19.15
N ASP A 134 6.59 14.83 -19.07
CA ASP A 134 5.59 15.04 -20.12
C ASP A 134 5.34 16.53 -20.39
N ALA A 135 5.26 17.35 -19.33
CA ALA A 135 5.13 18.80 -19.45
C ALA A 135 6.37 19.43 -20.12
N VAL A 136 7.58 19.00 -19.73
CA VAL A 136 8.83 19.48 -20.35
C VAL A 136 8.90 19.06 -21.81
N TYR A 137 8.56 17.80 -22.13
CA TYR A 137 8.53 17.30 -23.50
C TYR A 137 7.56 18.11 -24.37
N SER A 138 6.34 18.34 -23.89
CA SER A 138 5.32 19.13 -24.59
C SER A 138 5.82 20.56 -24.85
N GLN A 139 6.44 21.20 -23.85
CA GLN A 139 7.01 22.53 -23.99
C GLN A 139 8.12 22.59 -25.08
N ILE A 140 9.02 21.60 -25.11
CA ILE A 140 10.09 21.52 -26.11
C ILE A 140 9.50 21.27 -27.50
N ARG A 141 8.52 20.37 -27.62
CA ARG A 141 7.82 20.06 -28.87
C ARG A 141 7.15 21.29 -29.45
N ASP A 142 6.45 22.08 -28.62
CA ASP A 142 5.76 23.29 -29.08
C ASP A 142 6.77 24.37 -29.53
N LYS A 143 7.89 24.51 -28.82
CA LYS A 143 9.01 25.37 -29.26
C LYS A 143 9.59 24.92 -30.60
N PHE A 144 9.74 23.61 -30.80
CA PHE A 144 10.26 23.06 -32.05
C PHE A 144 9.28 23.27 -33.21
N LEU A 145 7.99 23.03 -32.99
CA LEU A 145 6.94 23.21 -34.01
C LEU A 145 6.70 24.69 -34.37
N SER A 146 7.03 25.61 -33.48
CA SER A 146 6.94 27.05 -33.76
C SER A 146 8.15 27.62 -34.54
N LEU A 147 9.20 26.82 -34.77
CA LEU A 147 10.30 27.20 -35.66
C LEU A 147 9.78 27.35 -37.09
N ARG A 148 10.00 28.51 -37.70
CA ARG A 148 9.63 28.75 -39.10
C ARG A 148 10.63 28.07 -40.04
N LYS A 149 10.23 27.79 -41.28
CA LYS A 149 11.14 27.29 -42.33
C LYS A 149 12.36 28.20 -42.54
N SER A 150 12.23 29.51 -42.33
CA SER A 150 13.34 30.48 -42.44
C SER A 150 14.28 30.48 -41.25
N THR A 151 13.92 29.88 -40.11
CA THR A 151 14.72 29.96 -38.88
C THR A 151 16.08 29.28 -39.02
N ARG A 152 16.20 28.22 -39.84
CA ARG A 152 17.52 27.64 -40.18
C ARG A 152 18.37 28.60 -41.00
N THR A 153 17.76 29.30 -41.96
CA THR A 153 18.45 30.25 -42.83
C THR A 153 18.86 31.50 -42.07
N GLU A 154 18.01 32.01 -41.17
CA GLU A 154 18.31 33.16 -40.30
C GLU A 154 19.40 32.83 -39.27
N ILE A 155 19.42 31.61 -38.71
CA ILE A 155 20.51 31.17 -37.82
C ILE A 155 21.82 31.03 -38.61
N ALA A 156 21.79 30.46 -39.81
CA ALA A 156 22.98 30.35 -40.67
C ALA A 156 23.53 31.74 -41.07
N VAL A 157 22.65 32.67 -41.47
CA VAL A 157 23.02 34.06 -41.79
C VAL A 157 23.56 34.79 -40.55
N ALA A 158 22.94 34.63 -39.38
CA ALA A 158 23.41 35.24 -38.14
C ALA A 158 24.73 34.63 -37.61
N MET A 159 25.08 33.41 -38.02
CA MET A 159 26.39 32.80 -37.76
C MET A 159 27.45 33.32 -38.75
N GLU A 160 27.12 33.46 -40.03
CA GLU A 160 28.00 34.06 -41.05
C GLU A 160 28.27 35.56 -40.77
N GLU A 161 27.29 36.33 -40.30
CA GLU A 161 27.47 37.74 -39.92
C GLU A 161 28.34 37.93 -38.66
N ARG A 162 28.42 36.93 -37.77
CA ARG A 162 29.33 36.97 -36.59
C ARG A 162 30.75 36.54 -36.90
N ASP A 163 30.96 35.78 -37.99
CA ASP A 163 32.29 35.42 -38.49
C ASP A 163 32.89 36.50 -39.40
N VAL A 164 32.21 37.64 -39.61
CA VAL A 164 32.83 38.82 -40.21
C VAL A 164 33.69 39.49 -39.13
N PRO A 165 35.03 39.42 -39.21
CA PRO A 165 35.89 40.12 -38.27
C PRO A 165 35.65 41.61 -38.43
N GLY A 166 35.41 42.30 -37.32
CA GLY A 166 35.36 43.75 -37.29
C GLY A 166 36.61 44.35 -37.94
N THR A 167 36.37 45.12 -38.98
CA THR A 167 36.99 46.39 -39.36
C THR A 167 38.38 46.67 -38.76
N LEU A 168 39.39 46.69 -39.64
CA LEU A 168 40.33 47.80 -39.83
C LEU A 168 40.76 47.84 -41.30
#